data_AF-A0A0C4WTS0-F1
#
_entry.id   AF-A0A0C4WTS0-F1
#
_cell.length_a   1.000
_cell.length_b   1.000
_cell.length_c   1.000
_cell.angle_alpha   90.00
_cell.angle_beta   90.00
_cell.angle_gamma   90.00
#
_symmetry.space_group_name_H-M   'P 1'
#
loop_
_entity.id
_entity.type
_entity.pdbx_description
1 polymer ?
#
loop_
_entity_poly.entity_id
_entity_poly.type
_entity_poly.pdbx_seq_one_letter_code
_entity_poly.pdbx_strand_id
1 'polypeptide(L)'
;MSAERTTDARRSTSGAPRFQIAADRQSATRRVRYIETSHADDGSCRLCQLDSGTLTAAGEPMSQPDQEPMDDEAFAEQALIEAIENQIAADDPPAAKATLNKLTLVGYEREESLHLMALVLAHEIAAMLREDRPFDSAWYAQALRALPELPEAAG
;
A
#
# COMPACT_ATOMS: atom_id res chain seq x y z
N MET A 1 -0.26 -21.62 71.31
CA MET A 1 -0.11 -20.27 70.75
C MET A 1 0.37 -20.48 69.31
N SER A 2 -0.52 -20.55 68.31
CA SER A 2 -1.18 -19.41 67.61
C SER A 2 -0.11 -18.47 67.02
N ALA A 3 -0.07 -18.10 65.73
CA ALA A 3 -1.02 -18.23 64.63
C ALA A 3 -0.29 -18.08 63.27
N GLU A 4 -0.81 -18.80 62.28
CA GLU A 4 -1.14 -18.38 60.90
C GLU A 4 -0.48 -17.12 60.31
N ARG A 5 0.12 -17.26 59.12
CA ARG A 5 0.10 -16.22 58.05
C ARG A 5 0.18 -16.87 56.67
N THR A 6 -1.00 -17.03 56.09
CA THR A 6 -1.28 -17.21 54.67
C THR A 6 -0.58 -16.16 53.82
N THR A 7 0.10 -16.59 52.75
CA THR A 7 0.24 -15.72 51.55
C THR A 7 0.13 -16.56 50.28
N ASP A 8 -1.08 -16.49 49.73
CA ASP A 8 -1.52 -16.59 48.34
C ASP A 8 -0.53 -17.09 47.28
N ALA A 9 -0.81 -18.31 46.79
CA ALA A 9 -0.26 -18.81 45.54
C ALA A 9 -0.88 -18.03 44.36
N ARG A 10 -0.19 -16.96 43.93
CA ARG A 10 -0.55 -16.26 42.71
C ARG A 10 -0.25 -17.17 41.52
N ARG A 11 -1.32 -17.81 41.04
CA ARG A 11 -1.45 -18.47 39.73
C ARG A 11 -0.90 -17.52 38.66
N SER A 12 0.33 -17.75 38.21
CA SER A 12 0.91 -17.02 37.08
C SER A 12 0.49 -17.74 35.80
N THR A 13 -0.42 -17.12 35.06
CA THR A 13 -0.85 -17.54 33.72
C THR A 13 0.36 -17.63 32.80
N SER A 14 0.73 -18.85 32.43
CA SER A 14 1.70 -19.18 31.39
C SER A 14 1.15 -18.78 30.03
N GLY A 15 1.78 -17.82 29.35
CA GLY A 15 1.37 -17.47 27.97
C GLY A 15 1.85 -16.12 27.43
N ALA A 16 2.74 -15.39 28.11
CA ALA A 16 3.34 -14.19 27.55
C ALA A 16 4.85 -14.40 27.35
N PRO A 17 5.40 -14.16 26.15
CA PRO A 17 6.82 -14.33 25.88
C PRO A 17 7.65 -13.37 26.74
N ARG A 18 8.69 -13.91 27.40
CA ARG A 18 9.63 -13.13 28.21
C ARG A 18 10.77 -12.63 27.32
N PHE A 19 10.75 -11.35 26.96
CA PHE A 19 11.87 -10.71 26.26
C PHE A 19 12.93 -10.25 27.28
N GLN A 20 14.20 -10.60 27.07
CA GLN A 20 15.32 -10.10 27.88
C GLN A 20 16.10 -9.04 27.10
N ILE A 21 16.31 -7.87 27.72
CA ILE A 21 17.11 -6.78 27.15
C ILE A 21 18.38 -6.65 28.00
N ALA A 22 19.54 -6.94 27.41
CA ALA A 22 20.84 -6.69 28.02
C ALA A 22 21.38 -5.33 27.53
N ALA A 23 21.61 -4.40 28.46
CA ALA A 23 22.31 -3.15 28.19
C ALA A 23 23.51 -3.03 29.13
N ASP A 24 24.71 -2.92 28.56
CA ASP A 24 25.95 -2.67 29.31
C ASP A 24 25.94 -1.21 29.83
N ARG A 25 26.07 -1.02 31.15
CA ARG A 25 26.03 0.30 31.80
C ARG A 25 27.39 1.03 31.82
N GLN A 26 28.46 0.47 31.27
CA GLN A 26 29.79 1.10 31.32
C GLN A 26 30.23 1.88 30.07
N SER A 27 29.35 2.11 29.09
CA SER A 27 29.71 2.85 27.87
C SER A 27 29.15 4.28 27.84
N ALA A 28 30.02 5.30 27.76
CA ALA A 28 29.66 6.73 27.69
C ALA A 28 29.17 7.21 26.30
N THR A 29 28.93 6.30 25.34
CA THR A 29 28.39 6.62 24.02
C THR A 29 27.20 5.74 23.70
N ARG A 30 26.05 6.37 23.45
CA ARG A 30 24.79 5.70 23.11
C ARG A 30 24.82 5.25 21.64
N ARG A 31 25.47 4.14 21.35
CA ARG A 31 25.33 3.45 20.06
C ARG A 31 24.12 2.52 20.12
N VAL A 32 23.11 2.79 19.30
CA VAL A 32 21.98 1.88 19.11
C VAL A 32 22.49 0.68 18.32
N ARG A 33 22.75 -0.44 19.00
CA ARG A 33 22.85 -1.74 18.32
C ARG A 33 21.43 -2.24 18.11
N TYR A 34 21.01 -2.37 16.86
CA TYR A 34 19.84 -3.17 16.54
C TYR A 34 20.17 -4.61 16.89
N ILE A 35 19.53 -5.13 17.94
CA ILE A 35 19.61 -6.53 18.34
C ILE A 35 18.21 -7.08 18.15
N GLU A 36 18.03 -7.83 17.07
CA GLU A 36 16.79 -8.52 16.78
C GLU A 36 16.76 -9.82 17.58
N THR A 37 16.13 -9.82 18.75
CA THR A 37 15.91 -11.06 19.51
C THR A 37 14.62 -11.70 19.03
N SER A 38 14.68 -12.42 17.92
CA SER A 38 13.51 -13.07 17.31
C SER A 38 13.23 -14.48 17.84
N HIS A 39 13.92 -14.93 18.90
CA HIS A 39 13.70 -16.27 19.44
C HIS A 39 12.78 -16.26 20.67
N ALA A 40 11.58 -16.82 20.52
CA ALA A 40 10.78 -17.27 21.65
C ALA A 40 11.30 -18.65 22.10
N ASP A 41 11.55 -18.83 23.40
CA ASP A 41 12.06 -20.08 23.99
C ASP A 41 11.06 -21.25 23.95
N ASP A 42 9.84 -21.02 23.44
CA ASP A 42 8.78 -22.03 23.32
C ASP A 42 8.57 -22.53 21.88
N GLY A 43 9.45 -22.17 20.94
CA GLY A 43 9.38 -22.63 19.55
C GLY A 43 8.28 -21.96 18.72
N SER A 44 7.64 -20.90 19.22
CA SER A 44 6.64 -20.12 18.46
C SER A 44 7.23 -19.11 17.46
N CYS A 45 8.53 -19.21 17.15
CA CYS A 45 9.18 -18.29 16.21
C CYS A 45 8.58 -18.43 14.79
N ARG A 46 7.78 -17.44 14.39
CA ARG A 46 7.14 -17.35 13.08
C ARG A 46 8.15 -17.28 11.93
N LEU A 47 9.37 -16.79 12.17
CA LEU A 47 10.43 -16.73 11.17
C LEU A 47 10.97 -18.14 10.83
N CYS A 48 11.18 -19.00 11.85
CA CYS A 48 11.65 -20.38 11.65
C CYS A 48 10.59 -21.29 11.00
N GLN A 49 9.29 -21.00 11.22
CA GLN A 49 8.19 -21.72 10.55
C GLN A 49 8.12 -21.43 9.05
N LEU A 50 8.58 -20.25 8.61
CA LEU A 50 8.64 -19.90 7.19
C LEU A 50 9.82 -20.62 6.49
N ASP A 51 10.96 -20.79 7.18
CA ASP A 51 12.13 -21.48 6.62
C ASP A 51 11.96 -23.01 6.52
N SER A 52 11.10 -23.61 7.35
CA SER A 52 10.95 -25.07 7.41
C SER A 52 10.07 -25.66 6.30
N GLY A 53 9.44 -24.83 5.46
CA GLY A 53 8.67 -25.27 4.29
C GLY A 53 7.43 -26.13 4.58
N THR A 54 7.02 -26.29 5.84
CA THR A 54 5.83 -27.06 6.22
C THR A 54 4.58 -26.19 6.24
N LEU A 55 4.21 -25.70 5.06
CA LEU A 55 2.81 -25.49 4.75
C LEU A 55 2.21 -26.89 4.56
N THR A 56 1.55 -27.42 5.57
CA THR A 56 0.70 -28.61 5.41
C THR A 56 -0.36 -28.27 4.37
N ALA A 57 -0.17 -28.81 3.17
CA ALA A 57 -1.14 -28.86 2.09
C ALA A 57 -2.35 -29.70 2.55
N ALA A 58 -3.27 -29.04 3.25
CA ALA A 58 -4.63 -29.49 3.47
C ALA A 58 -5.57 -28.35 3.11
N GLY A 59 -5.56 -28.03 1.82
CA GLY A 59 -6.50 -27.16 1.16
C GLY A 59 -6.46 -27.61 -0.30
N GLU A 60 -7.60 -28.10 -0.78
CA GLU A 60 -7.84 -28.54 -2.13
C GLU A 60 -7.15 -27.60 -3.14
N PRO A 61 -6.66 -28.10 -4.30
CA PRO A 61 -6.20 -27.20 -5.34
C PRO A 61 -7.34 -26.23 -5.59
N MET A 62 -7.13 -24.96 -5.24
CA MET A 62 -7.95 -23.89 -5.76
C MET A 62 -7.77 -24.03 -7.27
N SER A 63 -8.72 -24.71 -7.92
CA SER A 63 -9.12 -24.37 -9.26
C SER A 63 -9.39 -22.88 -9.16
N GLN A 64 -8.37 -22.08 -9.46
CA GLN A 64 -8.59 -20.69 -9.80
C GLN A 64 -9.70 -20.77 -10.84
N PRO A 65 -10.90 -20.23 -10.56
CA PRO A 65 -11.87 -20.13 -11.62
C PRO A 65 -11.11 -19.47 -12.76
N ASP A 66 -11.17 -20.07 -13.95
CA ASP A 66 -10.67 -19.44 -15.16
C ASP A 66 -11.30 -18.04 -15.18
N GLN A 67 -10.55 -17.07 -14.66
CA GLN A 67 -10.85 -15.68 -14.84
C GLN A 67 -10.49 -15.51 -16.30
N GLU A 68 -11.49 -15.74 -17.18
CA GLU A 68 -11.49 -15.24 -18.53
C GLU A 68 -10.75 -13.90 -18.49
N PRO A 69 -9.66 -13.72 -19.26
CA PRO A 69 -8.86 -12.52 -19.15
C PRO A 69 -9.79 -11.34 -19.38
N MET A 70 -10.21 -10.68 -18.28
CA MET A 70 -10.77 -9.34 -18.36
C MET A 70 -9.68 -8.57 -19.08
N ASP A 71 -10.02 -8.13 -20.28
CA ASP A 71 -9.16 -7.42 -21.22
C ASP A 71 -8.18 -6.53 -20.44
N ASP A 72 -6.87 -6.82 -20.52
CA ASP A 72 -5.83 -6.15 -19.72
C ASP A 72 -5.94 -4.61 -19.84
N GLU A 73 -6.45 -4.14 -20.97
CA GLU A 73 -6.75 -2.74 -21.26
C GLU A 73 -7.86 -2.17 -20.36
N ALA A 74 -8.96 -2.91 -20.18
CA ALA A 74 -10.08 -2.49 -19.31
C ALA A 74 -9.65 -2.45 -17.84
N PHE A 75 -8.75 -3.34 -17.43
CA PHE A 75 -8.14 -3.30 -16.11
C PHE A 75 -7.25 -2.05 -15.93
N ALA A 76 -6.41 -1.74 -16.92
CA ALA A 76 -5.57 -0.55 -16.90
C ALA A 76 -6.39 0.75 -16.84
N GLU A 77 -7.45 0.84 -17.64
CA GLU A 77 -8.37 1.98 -17.63
C GLU A 77 -8.99 2.20 -16.24
N GLN A 78 -9.53 1.14 -15.62
CA GLN A 78 -10.14 1.23 -14.29
C GLN A 78 -9.15 1.69 -13.23
N ALA A 79 -7.91 1.17 -13.25
CA ALA A 79 -6.87 1.59 -12.33
C ALA A 79 -6.50 3.07 -12.49
N LEU A 80 -6.48 3.59 -13.73
CA LEU A 80 -6.23 5.00 -14.00
C LEU A 80 -7.37 5.89 -13.50
N ILE A 81 -8.62 5.47 -13.72
CA ILE A 81 -9.79 6.19 -13.20
C ILE A 81 -9.75 6.25 -11.68
N GLU A 82 -9.48 5.13 -11.00
CA GLU A 82 -9.33 5.09 -9.54
C GLU A 82 -8.22 6.04 -9.06
N ALA A 83 -7.09 6.10 -9.76
CA ALA A 83 -6.01 7.03 -9.46
C ALA A 83 -6.46 8.50 -9.57
N ILE A 84 -7.26 8.85 -10.59
CA ILE A 84 -7.83 10.20 -10.74
C ILE A 84 -8.80 10.51 -9.59
N GLU A 85 -9.65 9.57 -9.20
CA GLU A 85 -10.57 9.77 -8.08
C GLU A 85 -9.81 10.02 -6.77
N ASN A 86 -8.74 9.26 -6.53
CA ASN A 86 -7.86 9.46 -5.40
C ASN A 86 -7.18 10.84 -5.42
N GLN A 87 -6.73 11.32 -6.58
CA GLN A 87 -6.16 12.67 -6.74
C GLN A 87 -7.20 13.77 -6.42
N ILE A 88 -8.44 13.61 -6.89
CA ILE A 88 -9.53 14.56 -6.61
C ILE A 88 -9.90 14.57 -5.12
N ALA A 89 -9.94 13.41 -4.48
CA ALA A 89 -10.20 13.28 -3.05
C ALA A 89 -9.09 13.91 -2.20
N ALA A 90 -7.83 13.77 -2.64
CA ALA A 90 -6.66 14.36 -2.00
C ALA A 90 -6.46 15.86 -2.30
N ASP A 91 -7.16 16.40 -3.32
CA ASP A 91 -6.93 17.72 -3.90
C ASP A 91 -5.48 17.91 -4.39
N ASP A 92 -4.88 16.83 -4.90
CA ASP A 92 -3.48 16.78 -5.34
C ASP A 92 -3.33 16.01 -6.68
N PRO A 93 -2.98 16.69 -7.79
CA PRO A 93 -2.82 18.14 -7.88
C PRO A 93 -4.18 18.85 -7.78
N PRO A 94 -4.24 20.12 -7.29
CA PRO A 94 -5.49 20.90 -7.26
C PRO A 94 -6.10 21.12 -8.65
N ALA A 95 -5.28 20.94 -9.70
CA ALA A 95 -5.74 20.92 -11.08
C ALA A 95 -6.75 19.80 -11.37
N ALA A 96 -6.66 18.64 -10.71
CA ALA A 96 -7.56 17.51 -10.94
C ALA A 96 -9.01 17.87 -10.57
N LYS A 97 -9.21 18.36 -9.35
CA LYS A 97 -10.53 18.80 -8.87
C LYS A 97 -11.07 19.99 -9.66
N ALA A 98 -10.22 20.97 -9.98
CA ALA A 98 -10.60 22.12 -10.80
C ALA A 98 -11.05 21.69 -12.21
N THR A 99 -10.39 20.70 -12.79
CA THR A 99 -10.71 20.16 -14.12
C THR A 99 -12.04 19.44 -14.13
N LEU A 100 -12.30 18.56 -13.14
CA LEU A 100 -13.60 17.89 -13.02
C LEU A 100 -14.74 18.90 -12.88
N ASN A 101 -14.57 19.92 -12.03
CA ASN A 101 -15.57 20.97 -11.84
C ASN A 101 -15.81 21.76 -13.13
N LYS A 102 -14.74 22.06 -13.89
CA LYS A 102 -14.84 22.79 -15.15
C LYS A 102 -15.60 21.97 -16.20
N LEU A 103 -15.26 20.69 -16.38
CA LEU A 103 -15.89 19.81 -17.38
C LEU A 103 -17.37 19.59 -17.08
N THR A 104 -17.71 19.34 -15.82
CA THR A 104 -19.12 19.19 -15.40
C THR A 104 -19.92 20.48 -15.57
N LEU A 105 -19.31 21.66 -15.34
CA LEU A 105 -19.96 22.95 -15.56
C LEU A 105 -20.26 23.24 -17.04
N VAL A 106 -19.44 22.75 -17.96
CA VAL A 106 -19.68 22.90 -19.40
C VAL A 106 -20.52 21.77 -20.00
N GLY A 107 -21.00 20.83 -19.17
CA GLY A 107 -22.02 19.84 -19.53
C GLY A 107 -21.52 18.42 -19.78
N TYR A 108 -20.25 18.11 -19.47
CA TYR A 108 -19.77 16.72 -19.50
C TYR A 108 -20.27 15.95 -18.28
N GLU A 109 -20.64 14.69 -18.48
CA GLU A 109 -20.95 13.79 -17.37
C GLU A 109 -19.70 13.53 -16.52
N ARG A 110 -19.90 13.20 -15.24
CA ARG A 110 -18.79 12.94 -14.32
C ARG A 110 -17.91 11.79 -14.83
N GLU A 111 -18.53 10.70 -15.25
CA GLU A 111 -17.84 9.51 -15.75
C GLU A 111 -17.00 9.81 -16.99
N GLU A 112 -17.58 10.52 -17.97
CA GLU A 112 -16.86 10.96 -19.17
C GLU A 112 -15.70 11.91 -18.82
N SER A 113 -15.90 12.82 -17.86
CA SER A 113 -14.85 13.71 -17.38
C SER A 113 -13.68 12.93 -16.76
N LEU A 114 -13.96 11.91 -15.96
CA LEU A 114 -12.94 11.05 -15.36
C LEU A 114 -12.19 10.25 -16.43
N HIS A 115 -12.89 9.74 -17.44
CA HIS A 115 -12.26 9.04 -18.56
C HIS A 115 -11.30 9.97 -19.33
N LEU A 116 -11.71 11.20 -19.65
CA LEU A 116 -10.82 12.20 -20.29
C LEU A 116 -9.59 12.51 -19.43
N MET A 117 -9.75 12.62 -18.12
CA MET A 117 -8.63 12.84 -17.18
C MET A 117 -7.71 11.61 -17.13
N ALA A 118 -8.26 10.40 -17.16
CA ALA A 118 -7.49 9.15 -17.20
C ALA A 118 -6.67 9.03 -18.49
N LEU A 119 -7.19 9.46 -19.64
CA LEU A 119 -6.44 9.51 -20.91
C LEU A 119 -5.21 10.43 -20.82
N VAL A 120 -5.33 11.57 -20.14
CA VAL A 120 -4.19 12.48 -19.90
C VAL A 120 -3.14 11.83 -19.00
N LEU A 121 -3.57 11.12 -17.95
CA LEU A 121 -2.67 10.39 -17.05
C LEU A 121 -1.96 9.24 -17.79
N ALA A 122 -2.70 8.48 -18.59
CA ALA A 122 -2.16 7.41 -19.43
C ALA A 122 -1.09 7.94 -20.39
N HIS A 123 -1.34 9.10 -21.02
CA HIS A 123 -0.38 9.74 -21.91
C HIS A 123 0.94 10.05 -21.20
N GLU A 124 0.87 10.63 -20.00
CA GLU A 124 2.07 10.96 -19.22
C GLU A 124 2.81 9.70 -18.78
N ILE A 125 2.10 8.67 -18.30
CA ILE A 125 2.73 7.39 -17.92
C ILE A 125 3.40 6.73 -19.13
N ALA A 126 2.76 6.74 -20.29
CA ALA A 126 3.33 6.20 -21.52
C ALA A 126 4.59 6.97 -21.93
N ALA A 127 4.58 8.30 -21.85
CA ALA A 127 5.75 9.13 -22.14
C ALA A 127 6.89 8.90 -21.14
N MET A 128 6.57 8.85 -19.85
CA MET A 128 7.49 8.53 -18.76
C MET A 128 8.23 7.21 -19.01
N LEU A 129 7.48 6.16 -19.39
CA LEU A 129 8.03 4.83 -19.67
C LEU A 129 8.84 4.79 -20.97
N ARG A 130 8.34 5.43 -22.05
CA ARG A 130 8.99 5.44 -23.37
C ARG A 130 10.32 6.21 -23.34
N GLU A 131 10.36 7.30 -22.60
CA GLU A 131 11.52 8.21 -22.53
C GLU A 131 12.45 7.90 -21.36
N ASP A 132 12.11 6.91 -20.52
CA ASP A 132 12.83 6.56 -19.28
C ASP A 132 13.12 7.79 -18.41
N ARG A 133 12.07 8.59 -18.18
CA ARG A 133 12.14 9.85 -17.43
C ARG A 133 11.22 9.82 -16.20
N PRO A 134 11.41 10.69 -15.20
CA PRO A 134 10.43 10.84 -14.12
C PRO A 134 9.11 11.45 -14.63
N PHE A 135 8.03 11.23 -13.87
CA PHE A 135 6.72 11.81 -14.12
C PHE A 135 6.77 13.35 -14.07
N ASP A 136 6.28 14.01 -15.12
CA ASP A 136 6.20 15.45 -15.23
C ASP A 136 4.86 15.96 -14.68
N SER A 137 4.89 16.30 -13.40
CA SER A 137 3.72 16.85 -12.70
C SER A 137 3.26 18.21 -13.24
N ALA A 138 4.19 19.00 -13.78
CA ALA A 138 3.87 20.34 -14.28
C ALA A 138 3.15 20.24 -15.64
N TRP A 139 3.66 19.41 -16.53
CA TRP A 139 3.00 19.08 -17.79
C TRP A 139 1.62 18.45 -17.54
N TYR A 140 1.55 17.45 -16.66
CA TYR A 140 0.29 16.77 -16.33
C TYR A 140 -0.79 17.75 -15.83
N ALA A 141 -0.44 18.65 -14.90
CA ALA A 141 -1.37 19.66 -14.42
C ALA A 141 -1.79 20.68 -15.49
N GLN A 142 -0.92 20.96 -16.47
CA GLN A 142 -1.27 21.81 -17.61
C GLN A 142 -2.22 21.09 -18.56
N ALA A 143 -1.94 19.82 -18.90
CA ALA A 143 -2.76 19.00 -19.77
C ALA A 143 -4.17 18.77 -19.20
N LEU A 144 -4.29 18.50 -17.90
CA LEU A 144 -5.61 18.43 -17.24
C LEU A 144 -6.42 19.71 -17.45
N ARG A 145 -5.80 20.87 -17.29
CA ARG A 145 -6.48 22.16 -17.49
C ARG A 145 -6.87 22.43 -18.94
N ALA A 146 -6.24 21.77 -19.91
CA ALA A 146 -6.57 21.90 -21.34
C ALA A 146 -7.78 21.07 -21.77
N LEU A 147 -8.19 20.06 -20.98
CA LEU A 147 -9.37 19.25 -21.30
C LEU A 147 -10.62 20.11 -21.61
N PRO A 148 -11.43 19.75 -22.62
CA PRO A 148 -11.52 18.44 -23.26
C PRO A 148 -10.51 18.20 -24.40
N GLU A 149 -9.61 19.15 -24.68
CA GLU A 149 -8.54 18.95 -25.66
C GLU A 149 -7.53 17.92 -25.14
N LEU A 150 -7.46 16.76 -25.78
CA LEU A 150 -6.55 15.68 -25.43
C LEU A 150 -5.14 15.92 -26.01
N PRO A 151 -4.07 15.49 -25.30
CA PRO A 151 -2.73 15.52 -25.86
C PRO A 151 -2.66 14.61 -27.08
N GLU A 152 -1.95 15.05 -28.13
CA GLU A 152 -1.73 14.21 -29.31
C GLU A 152 -0.98 12.95 -28.88
N ALA A 153 -1.55 11.77 -29.15
CA ALA A 153 -0.85 10.52 -28.93
C ALA A 153 0.43 10.54 -29.78
N ALA A 154 1.59 10.55 -29.12
CA ALA A 154 2.85 10.36 -29.80
C ALA A 154 2.83 8.93 -30.38
N GLY A 155 2.53 8.83 -31.68
CA GLY A 155 2.46 7.59 -32.43
C GLY A 155 3.81 6.91 -32.61
#